data_AF-A0A285HYH3-F1
#
_entry.id   AF-A0A285HYH3-F1
#
_cell.length_a   1.000
_cell.length_b   1.000
_cell.length_c   1.000
_cell.angle_alpha   90.00
_cell.angle_beta   90.00
_cell.angle_gamma   90.00
#
_symmetry.space_group_name_H-M   'P 1'
#
loop_
_entity.id
_entity.type
_entity.pdbx_description
1 polymer ?
#
loop_
_entity_poly.entity_id
_entity_poly.type
_entity_poly.pdbx_seq_one_letter_code
_entity_poly.pdbx_strand_id
1 'polypeptide(L)'
;MKIKGIATSIVDRLVAKTVELGQGRVAGLIAFVNSKGYIDSAAEMVFGEGVSLRKVLSKITTEQDLTLFELINLLPENAVLVKTDPGSTGIIEHPIGVDLLNTPIVKIGVKMGRKSGIGIVYPDSRIFDLISYEEDLELKKLTVKTMEEEHALVEEIYDLSHEFLKFYQKLAEVEISEVEFNPKQIKASLKLDTIEIKSIDKGLVEELVNKSMEIEQGVEVGTIAKVIDGHVLRAGELVTGGIGYVPSRKLSSSYTDITGISSLEVYSKHIPLDTVIVHTHPGGTGVMHSGDAENGPDLFGRPIIAIGHDQKGQIKGATVIEVSDKLAKLDGEYSYANDMYSEAETVDEEIKYRNMMHDIDKEYTKLSKPIKIL
;
A
#
# COMPACT_ATOMS: atom_id res chain seq x y z
N MET A 1 -7.93 -21.27 2.84
CA MET A 1 -8.87 -21.86 3.83
C MET A 1 -10.22 -21.17 3.69
N LYS A 2 -11.38 -21.88 3.72
CA LYS A 2 -12.70 -21.22 3.68
C LYS A 2 -13.17 -20.88 5.09
N ILE A 3 -13.45 -19.61 5.33
CA ILE A 3 -13.92 -19.09 6.61
C ILE A 3 -15.44 -19.30 6.69
N LYS A 4 -15.88 -19.94 7.77
CA LYS A 4 -17.28 -20.34 8.00
C LYS A 4 -18.09 -19.26 8.73
N GLY A 5 -17.43 -18.47 9.55
CA GLY A 5 -18.05 -17.38 10.28
C GLY A 5 -17.08 -16.64 11.19
N ILE A 6 -17.57 -15.55 11.78
CA ILE A 6 -16.86 -14.70 12.73
C ILE A 6 -17.62 -14.65 14.06
N ALA A 7 -16.88 -14.66 15.18
CA ALA A 7 -17.46 -14.57 16.51
C ALA A 7 -18.27 -13.27 16.69
N THR A 8 -19.51 -13.39 17.20
CA THR A 8 -20.40 -12.25 17.49
C THR A 8 -19.70 -11.18 18.33
N SER A 9 -18.94 -11.57 19.35
CA SER A 9 -18.28 -10.63 20.26
C SER A 9 -17.21 -9.75 19.60
N ILE A 10 -16.50 -10.26 18.58
CA ILE A 10 -15.55 -9.47 17.78
C ILE A 10 -16.32 -8.44 16.96
N VAL A 11 -17.41 -8.86 16.32
CA VAL A 11 -18.27 -7.99 15.50
C VAL A 11 -18.88 -6.88 16.35
N ASP A 12 -19.48 -7.25 17.49
CA ASP A 12 -20.16 -6.30 18.37
C ASP A 12 -19.20 -5.26 18.95
N ARG A 13 -17.98 -5.66 19.34
CA ARG A 13 -16.93 -4.72 19.79
C ARG A 13 -16.56 -3.71 18.71
N LEU A 14 -16.34 -4.17 17.48
CA LEU A 14 -16.00 -3.31 16.33
C LEU A 14 -17.15 -2.34 16.01
N VAL A 15 -18.39 -2.84 15.95
CA VAL A 15 -19.57 -2.03 15.66
C VAL A 15 -19.81 -1.01 16.76
N ALA A 16 -19.75 -1.41 18.04
CA ALA A 16 -19.93 -0.51 19.17
C ALA A 16 -18.92 0.63 19.13
N LYS A 17 -17.64 0.34 18.86
CA LYS A 17 -16.62 1.37 18.76
C LYS A 17 -16.86 2.32 17.59
N THR A 18 -17.23 1.80 16.41
CA THR A 18 -17.56 2.64 15.25
C THR A 18 -18.76 3.55 15.51
N VAL A 19 -19.77 3.06 16.22
CA VAL A 19 -20.93 3.87 16.63
C VAL A 19 -20.55 4.94 17.64
N GLU A 20 -19.70 4.60 18.62
CA GLU A 20 -19.16 5.55 19.61
C GLU A 20 -18.37 6.68 18.94
N LEU A 21 -17.53 6.37 17.95
CA LEU A 21 -16.69 7.35 17.26
C LEU A 21 -17.49 8.32 16.39
N GLY A 22 -18.58 7.86 15.76
CA GLY A 22 -19.40 8.67 14.86
C GLY A 22 -18.66 9.16 13.60
N GLN A 23 -19.28 10.10 12.88
CA GLN A 23 -18.66 10.87 11.79
C GLN A 23 -17.96 10.07 10.67
N GLY A 24 -18.39 8.82 10.41
CA GLY A 24 -17.78 8.01 9.36
C GLY A 24 -16.41 7.42 9.73
N ARG A 25 -15.98 7.54 10.99
CA ARG A 25 -14.76 6.89 11.50
C ARG A 25 -14.91 5.38 11.51
N VAL A 26 -13.80 4.68 11.36
CA VAL A 26 -13.73 3.23 11.18
C VAL A 26 -12.94 2.57 12.31
N ALA A 27 -13.29 1.34 12.64
CA ALA A 27 -12.52 0.46 13.50
C ALA A 27 -12.04 -0.77 12.72
N GLY A 28 -10.86 -1.27 13.01
CA GLY A 28 -10.31 -2.46 12.37
C GLY A 28 -9.22 -3.15 13.18
N LEU A 29 -8.92 -4.39 12.81
CA LEU A 29 -7.95 -5.27 13.47
C LEU A 29 -7.51 -6.41 12.54
N ILE A 30 -6.43 -7.10 12.91
CA ILE A 30 -6.12 -8.43 12.37
C ILE A 30 -6.79 -9.47 13.25
N ALA A 31 -7.57 -10.35 12.63
CA ALA A 31 -8.19 -11.50 13.26
C ALA A 31 -7.58 -12.81 12.76
N PHE A 32 -7.82 -13.91 13.47
CA PHE A 32 -7.21 -15.19 13.20
C PHE A 32 -8.25 -16.30 13.08
N VAL A 33 -8.07 -17.14 12.06
CA VAL A 33 -8.94 -18.29 11.80
C VAL A 33 -8.41 -19.51 12.56
N ASN A 34 -9.27 -20.14 13.35
CA ASN A 34 -8.94 -21.38 14.04
C ASN A 34 -8.97 -22.61 13.11
N SER A 35 -8.55 -23.77 13.63
CA SER A 35 -8.53 -25.04 12.88
C SER A 35 -9.90 -25.53 12.41
N LYS A 36 -10.99 -25.00 12.97
CA LYS A 36 -12.37 -25.33 12.57
C LYS A 36 -12.88 -24.41 11.45
N GLY A 37 -12.14 -23.38 11.08
CA GLY A 37 -12.48 -22.41 10.04
C GLY A 37 -13.30 -21.21 10.53
N TYR A 38 -13.23 -20.86 11.81
CA TYR A 38 -13.92 -19.69 12.37
C TYR A 38 -12.93 -18.62 12.82
N ILE A 39 -13.31 -17.36 12.67
CA ILE A 39 -12.58 -16.23 13.26
C ILE A 39 -13.02 -16.10 14.72
N ASP A 40 -12.16 -16.49 15.66
CA ASP A 40 -12.42 -16.50 17.10
C ASP A 40 -11.33 -15.83 17.93
N SER A 41 -10.31 -15.27 17.29
CA SER A 41 -9.25 -14.52 17.97
C SER A 41 -8.90 -13.28 17.17
N ALA A 42 -8.49 -12.22 17.86
CA ALA A 42 -8.16 -10.94 17.25
C ALA A 42 -7.08 -10.20 18.03
N ALA A 43 -6.22 -9.50 17.30
CA ALA A 43 -5.32 -8.52 17.86
C ALA A 43 -6.09 -7.30 18.41
N GLU A 44 -5.35 -6.40 19.05
CA GLU A 44 -5.91 -5.15 19.54
C GLU A 44 -6.53 -4.34 18.39
N MET A 45 -7.67 -3.71 18.66
CA MET A 45 -8.40 -2.90 17.68
C MET A 45 -7.77 -1.52 17.55
N VAL A 46 -7.72 -1.03 16.32
CA VAL A 46 -7.32 0.32 15.95
C VAL A 46 -8.52 1.04 15.35
N PHE A 47 -8.58 2.36 15.50
CA PHE A 47 -9.67 3.18 14.97
C PHE A 47 -9.19 4.58 14.59
N GLY A 48 -9.95 5.26 13.73
CA GLY A 48 -9.64 6.61 13.24
C GLY A 48 -10.52 7.01 12.04
N GLU A 49 -10.18 8.09 11.35
CA GLU A 49 -10.81 8.49 10.08
C GLU A 49 -10.63 7.42 8.98
N GLY A 50 -9.52 6.69 9.07
CA GLY A 50 -9.26 5.44 8.35
C GLY A 50 -8.64 4.41 9.30
N VAL A 51 -8.52 3.17 8.85
CA VAL A 51 -7.73 2.16 9.57
C VAL A 51 -6.34 2.15 8.95
N SER A 52 -5.36 2.78 9.61
CA SER A 52 -3.96 2.71 9.18
C SER A 52 -3.49 1.26 9.17
N LEU A 53 -2.99 0.82 8.01
CA LEU A 53 -2.50 -0.54 7.84
C LEU A 53 -1.34 -0.83 8.78
N ARG A 54 -0.37 0.10 8.89
CA ARG A 54 0.73 -0.01 9.85
C ARG A 54 0.23 -0.19 11.28
N LYS A 55 -0.71 0.65 11.74
CA LYS A 55 -1.22 0.57 13.11
C LYS A 55 -1.87 -0.78 13.37
N VAL A 56 -2.64 -1.32 12.43
CA VAL A 56 -3.27 -2.62 12.60
C VAL A 56 -2.26 -3.76 12.60
N LEU A 57 -1.26 -3.72 11.72
CA LEU A 57 -0.20 -4.72 11.67
C LEU A 57 0.74 -4.63 12.88
N SER A 58 0.99 -3.45 13.43
CA SER A 58 1.84 -3.34 14.62
C SER A 58 1.20 -3.99 15.87
N LYS A 59 -0.13 -4.18 15.88
CA LYS A 59 -0.83 -4.90 16.97
C LYS A 59 -0.63 -6.42 16.95
N ILE A 60 -0.08 -7.00 15.89
CA ILE A 60 0.15 -8.45 15.82
C ILE A 60 1.51 -8.88 16.39
N THR A 61 2.40 -7.94 16.70
CA THR A 61 3.77 -8.22 17.16
C THR A 61 4.17 -7.32 18.32
N THR A 62 5.22 -7.70 19.04
CA THR A 62 5.90 -6.84 20.03
C THR A 62 7.15 -6.16 19.48
N GLU A 63 7.53 -6.49 18.23
CA GLU A 63 8.66 -5.86 17.55
C GLU A 63 8.32 -4.42 17.17
N GLN A 64 9.33 -3.55 17.22
CA GLN A 64 9.21 -2.11 16.94
C GLN A 64 10.08 -1.75 15.74
N ASP A 65 9.82 -0.57 15.17
CA ASP A 65 10.59 0.02 14.07
C ASP A 65 10.68 -0.83 12.79
N LEU A 66 9.71 -1.73 12.57
CA LEU A 66 9.61 -2.52 11.34
C LEU A 66 9.03 -1.69 10.18
N THR A 67 9.55 -1.87 8.98
CA THR A 67 8.92 -1.37 7.74
C THR A 67 7.55 -2.01 7.53
N LEU A 68 6.72 -1.38 6.69
CA LEU A 68 5.42 -1.94 6.35
C LEU A 68 5.57 -3.29 5.62
N PHE A 69 6.58 -3.43 4.77
CA PHE A 69 6.93 -4.68 4.10
C PHE A 69 7.20 -5.81 5.11
N GLU A 70 8.03 -5.56 6.13
CA GLU A 70 8.30 -6.55 7.19
C GLU A 70 7.04 -6.88 7.98
N LEU A 71 6.24 -5.87 8.35
CA LEU A 71 4.96 -6.05 9.06
C LEU A 71 3.95 -6.89 8.26
N ILE A 72 3.85 -6.71 6.95
CA ILE A 72 2.97 -7.53 6.10
C ILE A 72 3.48 -8.98 6.06
N ASN A 73 4.80 -9.17 5.94
CA ASN A 73 5.42 -10.50 5.93
C ASN A 73 5.39 -11.22 7.30
N LEU A 74 4.96 -10.55 8.38
CA LEU A 74 4.66 -11.18 9.67
C LEU A 74 3.28 -11.85 9.73
N LEU A 75 2.38 -11.54 8.80
CA LEU A 75 1.02 -12.07 8.83
C LEU A 75 1.04 -13.60 8.69
N PRO A 76 0.49 -14.35 9.66
CA PRO A 76 0.36 -15.79 9.51
C PRO A 76 -0.69 -16.14 8.45
N GLU A 77 -0.61 -17.34 7.88
CA GLU A 77 -1.53 -17.81 6.83
C GLU A 77 -3.02 -17.82 7.24
N ASN A 78 -3.29 -17.84 8.55
CA ASN A 78 -4.64 -17.81 9.10
C ASN A 78 -5.11 -16.40 9.50
N ALA A 79 -4.35 -15.35 9.19
CA ALA A 79 -4.75 -13.98 9.42
C ALA A 79 -5.91 -13.56 8.50
N VAL A 80 -6.66 -12.55 8.94
CA VAL A 80 -7.75 -11.90 8.21
C VAL A 80 -7.79 -10.44 8.64
N LEU A 81 -7.84 -9.50 7.68
CA LEU A 81 -8.09 -8.10 8.01
C LEU A 81 -9.60 -7.89 8.20
N VAL A 82 -10.01 -7.43 9.39
CA VAL A 82 -11.41 -7.12 9.70
C VAL A 82 -11.55 -5.63 9.92
N LYS A 83 -12.46 -4.97 9.20
CA LYS A 83 -12.77 -3.55 9.40
C LYS A 83 -14.27 -3.25 9.31
N THR A 84 -14.72 -2.24 10.03
CA THR A 84 -16.07 -1.69 9.86
C THR A 84 -16.15 -0.76 8.66
N ASP A 85 -17.35 -0.60 8.12
CA ASP A 85 -17.65 0.35 7.06
C ASP A 85 -18.95 1.13 7.38
N PRO A 86 -18.82 2.32 7.99
CA PRO A 86 -19.97 3.16 8.31
C PRO A 86 -20.64 3.65 7.02
N GLY A 87 -21.98 3.62 7.00
CA GLY A 87 -22.77 3.97 5.81
C GLY A 87 -23.01 2.81 4.85
N SER A 88 -22.44 1.63 5.10
CA SER A 88 -22.51 0.47 4.20
C SER A 88 -23.19 -0.75 4.80
N THR A 89 -23.60 -1.69 3.95
CA THR A 89 -24.16 -2.99 4.32
C THR A 89 -23.10 -4.08 4.46
N GLY A 90 -21.82 -3.75 4.29
CA GLY A 90 -20.70 -4.69 4.31
C GLY A 90 -20.32 -5.22 2.92
N ILE A 91 -20.88 -4.64 1.86
CA ILE A 91 -20.46 -4.93 0.48
C ILE A 91 -19.02 -4.43 0.27
N ILE A 92 -18.22 -5.27 -0.38
CA ILE A 92 -16.84 -4.97 -0.76
C ILE A 92 -16.86 -4.66 -2.24
N GLU A 93 -16.88 -3.37 -2.56
CA GLU A 93 -16.97 -2.85 -3.93
C GLU A 93 -15.63 -2.97 -4.66
N HIS A 94 -14.53 -2.79 -3.93
CA HIS A 94 -13.18 -2.88 -4.47
C HIS A 94 -12.23 -3.57 -3.48
N PRO A 95 -11.61 -4.72 -3.85
CA PRO A 95 -10.81 -5.54 -2.94
C PRO A 95 -9.29 -5.23 -2.94
N ILE A 96 -8.83 -3.98 -3.16
CA ILE A 96 -7.38 -3.62 -3.23
C ILE A 96 -6.53 -4.28 -2.14
N GLY A 97 -6.97 -4.26 -0.88
CA GLY A 97 -6.16 -4.78 0.22
C GLY A 97 -5.85 -6.29 0.12
N VAL A 98 -6.63 -7.05 -0.66
CA VAL A 98 -6.39 -8.49 -0.87
C VAL A 98 -5.13 -8.69 -1.71
N ASP A 99 -4.88 -7.82 -2.68
CA ASP A 99 -3.68 -7.87 -3.52
C ASP A 99 -2.41 -7.56 -2.71
N LEU A 100 -2.48 -6.51 -1.88
CA LEU A 100 -1.36 -6.06 -1.08
C LEU A 100 -1.01 -6.97 0.10
N LEU A 101 -2.00 -7.62 0.72
CA LEU A 101 -1.78 -8.44 1.91
C LEU A 101 -1.84 -9.95 1.65
N ASN A 102 -2.33 -10.36 0.48
CA ASN A 102 -2.62 -11.74 0.14
C ASN A 102 -3.41 -12.50 1.24
N THR A 103 -4.32 -11.78 1.92
CA THR A 103 -5.12 -12.29 3.04
C THR A 103 -6.60 -11.98 2.83
N PRO A 104 -7.55 -12.78 3.38
CA PRO A 104 -8.96 -12.43 3.32
C PRO A 104 -9.26 -11.10 4.00
N ILE A 105 -10.21 -10.35 3.43
CA ILE A 105 -10.70 -9.09 4.02
C ILE A 105 -12.17 -9.24 4.38
N VAL A 106 -12.49 -8.96 5.64
CA VAL A 106 -13.84 -8.91 6.17
C VAL A 106 -14.25 -7.46 6.39
N LYS A 107 -15.45 -7.12 5.90
CA LYS A 107 -16.02 -5.79 5.98
C LYS A 107 -17.37 -5.85 6.71
N ILE A 108 -17.47 -5.16 7.83
CA ILE A 108 -18.69 -5.12 8.67
C ILE A 108 -19.42 -3.82 8.40
N GLY A 109 -20.56 -3.88 7.72
CA GLY A 109 -21.37 -2.70 7.44
C GLY A 109 -22.05 -2.15 8.69
N VAL A 110 -22.00 -0.85 8.90
CA VAL A 110 -22.69 -0.15 10.00
C VAL A 110 -23.62 0.91 9.43
N LYS A 111 -24.94 0.73 9.60
CA LYS A 111 -25.98 1.68 9.17
C LYS A 111 -26.89 2.03 10.32
N MET A 112 -27.22 3.31 10.47
CA MET A 112 -28.18 3.78 11.49
C MET A 112 -27.81 3.30 12.91
N GLY A 113 -26.52 3.32 13.25
CA GLY A 113 -26.04 2.92 14.58
C GLY A 113 -26.05 1.42 14.86
N ARG A 114 -26.22 0.57 13.84
CA ARG A 114 -26.28 -0.89 13.99
C ARG A 114 -25.53 -1.62 12.89
N LYS A 115 -25.10 -2.84 13.18
CA LYS A 115 -24.63 -3.81 12.18
C LYS A 115 -25.68 -4.02 11.10
N SER A 116 -25.26 -3.93 9.84
CA SER A 116 -26.13 -4.13 8.67
C SER A 116 -25.81 -5.41 7.89
N GLY A 117 -24.58 -5.90 7.95
CA GLY A 117 -24.14 -7.10 7.25
C GLY A 117 -22.63 -7.28 7.34
N ILE A 118 -22.15 -8.46 6.96
CA ILE A 118 -20.73 -8.83 6.99
C ILE A 118 -20.39 -9.46 5.64
N GLY A 119 -19.50 -8.79 4.91
CA GLY A 119 -18.93 -9.28 3.66
C GLY A 119 -17.53 -9.84 3.88
N ILE A 120 -17.12 -10.77 3.03
CA ILE A 120 -15.77 -11.27 2.95
C ILE A 120 -15.34 -11.41 1.50
N VAL A 121 -14.09 -11.09 1.20
CA VAL A 121 -13.41 -11.39 -0.06
C VAL A 121 -12.14 -12.17 0.24
N TYR A 122 -11.79 -13.11 -0.63
CA TYR A 122 -10.60 -13.94 -0.51
C TYR A 122 -9.58 -13.56 -1.57
N PRO A 123 -8.28 -13.80 -1.32
CA PRO A 123 -7.28 -13.87 -2.37
C PRO A 123 -7.72 -14.79 -3.51
N ASP A 124 -7.72 -14.25 -4.72
CA ASP A 124 -8.12 -14.95 -5.94
C ASP A 124 -7.33 -14.38 -7.10
N SER A 125 -6.70 -15.24 -7.89
CA SER A 125 -5.84 -14.85 -9.01
C SER A 125 -6.55 -13.90 -9.98
N ARG A 126 -7.86 -14.10 -10.19
CA ARG A 126 -8.67 -13.28 -11.08
C ARG A 126 -8.82 -11.85 -10.56
N ILE A 127 -8.83 -11.63 -9.24
CA ILE A 127 -8.85 -10.28 -8.67
C ILE A 127 -7.56 -9.55 -9.02
N PHE A 128 -6.41 -10.23 -8.90
CA PHE A 128 -5.10 -9.63 -9.17
C PHE A 128 -4.95 -9.24 -10.64
N ASP A 129 -5.45 -10.08 -11.54
CA ASP A 129 -5.49 -9.78 -12.98
C ASP A 129 -6.42 -8.59 -13.29
N LEU A 130 -7.58 -8.50 -12.62
CA LEU A 130 -8.50 -7.36 -12.78
C LEU A 130 -7.90 -6.05 -12.26
N ILE A 131 -7.15 -6.07 -11.16
CA ILE A 131 -6.45 -4.88 -10.65
C ILE A 131 -5.32 -4.46 -11.60
N SER A 132 -4.56 -5.42 -12.14
CA SER A 132 -3.58 -5.11 -13.20
C SER A 132 -4.24 -4.48 -14.43
N TYR A 133 -5.42 -4.98 -14.81
CA TYR A 133 -6.18 -4.41 -15.91
C TYR A 133 -6.68 -2.98 -15.61
N GLU A 134 -7.17 -2.76 -14.39
CA GLU A 134 -7.58 -1.44 -13.91
C GLU A 134 -6.44 -0.42 -13.99
N GLU A 135 -5.24 -0.77 -13.51
CA GLU A 135 -4.05 0.10 -13.63
C GLU A 135 -3.77 0.45 -15.10
N ASP A 136 -3.88 -0.52 -16.02
CA ASP A 136 -3.70 -0.26 -17.46
C ASP A 136 -4.77 0.66 -18.05
N LEU A 137 -6.02 0.57 -17.61
CA LEU A 137 -7.10 1.46 -18.05
C LEU A 137 -6.90 2.88 -17.52
N GLU A 138 -6.53 3.04 -16.24
CA GLU A 138 -6.25 4.35 -15.65
C GLU A 138 -5.05 5.03 -16.35
N LEU A 139 -4.02 4.27 -16.72
CA LEU A 139 -2.91 4.80 -17.51
C LEU A 139 -3.33 5.20 -18.93
N LYS A 140 -4.14 4.38 -19.61
CA LYS A 140 -4.67 4.74 -20.95
C LYS A 140 -5.45 6.04 -20.89
N LYS A 141 -6.21 6.27 -19.83
CA LYS A 141 -7.04 7.47 -19.63
C LYS A 141 -6.24 8.76 -19.63
N LEU A 142 -4.97 8.70 -19.22
CA LEU A 142 -4.08 9.86 -19.27
C LEU A 142 -3.61 10.20 -20.69
N THR A 143 -3.75 9.26 -21.65
CA THR A 143 -3.18 9.40 -23.01
C THR A 143 -4.22 9.54 -24.12
N VAL A 144 -5.50 9.38 -23.81
CA VAL A 144 -6.60 9.58 -24.78
C VAL A 144 -6.68 11.05 -25.19
N LYS A 145 -7.10 11.32 -26.44
CA LYS A 145 -7.01 12.66 -27.04
C LYS A 145 -8.37 13.31 -27.28
N THR A 146 -9.45 12.54 -27.14
CA THR A 146 -10.80 12.97 -27.45
C THR A 146 -11.75 12.64 -26.31
N MET A 147 -12.81 13.42 -26.17
CA MET A 147 -13.86 13.17 -25.17
C MET A 147 -14.56 11.84 -25.41
N GLU A 148 -14.70 11.43 -26.67
CA GLU A 148 -15.34 10.17 -27.06
C GLU A 148 -14.51 8.95 -26.62
N GLU A 149 -13.17 9.01 -26.81
CA GLU A 149 -12.24 7.97 -26.33
C GLU A 149 -12.24 7.90 -24.79
N GLU A 150 -12.17 9.06 -24.12
CA GLU A 150 -12.21 9.10 -22.66
C GLU A 150 -13.54 8.58 -22.12
N HIS A 151 -14.68 8.93 -22.74
CA HIS A 151 -15.99 8.44 -22.35
C HIS A 151 -16.09 6.92 -22.44
N ALA A 152 -15.67 6.32 -23.56
CA ALA A 152 -15.69 4.86 -23.73
C ALA A 152 -14.79 4.15 -22.70
N LEU A 153 -13.64 4.74 -22.36
CA LEU A 153 -12.74 4.18 -21.36
C LEU A 153 -13.32 4.29 -19.94
N VAL A 154 -14.00 5.39 -19.63
CA VAL A 154 -14.71 5.55 -18.36
C VAL A 154 -15.84 4.52 -18.24
N GLU A 155 -16.60 4.26 -19.31
CA GLU A 155 -17.60 3.18 -19.34
C GLU A 155 -16.96 1.82 -19.03
N GLU A 156 -15.80 1.52 -19.62
CA GLU A 156 -15.07 0.28 -19.38
C GLU A 156 -14.57 0.13 -17.93
N ILE A 157 -14.07 1.20 -17.31
CA ILE A 157 -13.68 1.22 -15.88
C ILE A 157 -14.90 0.99 -14.98
N TYR A 158 -16.06 1.54 -15.33
CA TYR A 158 -17.30 1.26 -14.60
C TYR A 158 -17.71 -0.21 -14.74
N ASP A 159 -17.65 -0.80 -15.93
CA ASP A 159 -17.94 -2.22 -16.13
C ASP A 159 -16.99 -3.11 -15.32
N LEU A 160 -15.69 -2.77 -15.29
CA LEU A 160 -14.69 -3.45 -14.46
C LEU A 160 -15.02 -3.36 -12.97
N SER A 161 -15.49 -2.20 -12.49
CA SER A 161 -15.92 -2.02 -11.11
C SER A 161 -17.07 -2.97 -10.73
N HIS A 162 -17.98 -3.28 -11.67
CA HIS A 162 -19.03 -4.26 -11.45
C HIS A 162 -18.51 -5.71 -11.41
N GLU A 163 -17.42 -6.03 -12.10
CA GLU A 163 -16.79 -7.35 -12.05
C GLU A 163 -16.25 -7.67 -10.64
N PHE A 164 -15.68 -6.68 -9.94
CA PHE A 164 -15.21 -6.87 -8.56
C PHE A 164 -16.31 -7.31 -7.59
N LEU A 165 -17.56 -6.89 -7.83
CA LEU A 165 -18.72 -7.30 -7.03
C LEU A 165 -19.01 -8.81 -7.10
N LYS A 166 -18.44 -9.55 -8.05
CA LYS A 166 -18.62 -11.00 -8.17
C LYS A 166 -17.81 -11.80 -7.15
N PHE A 167 -16.85 -11.17 -6.47
CA PHE A 167 -15.91 -11.85 -5.57
C PHE A 167 -16.31 -11.80 -4.09
N TYR A 168 -17.14 -10.82 -3.70
CA TYR A 168 -17.58 -10.74 -2.31
C TYR A 168 -18.59 -11.85 -1.98
N GLN A 169 -18.52 -12.32 -0.73
CA GLN A 169 -19.43 -13.32 -0.19
C GLN A 169 -19.98 -12.81 1.14
N LYS A 170 -21.19 -13.27 1.50
CA LYS A 170 -21.71 -13.04 2.85
C LYS A 170 -20.97 -13.93 3.84
N LEU A 171 -20.53 -13.36 4.95
CA LEU A 171 -19.97 -14.09 6.08
C LEU A 171 -21.01 -14.24 7.19
N ALA A 172 -21.10 -15.43 7.77
CA ALA A 172 -21.97 -15.66 8.91
C ALA A 172 -21.36 -15.12 10.21
N GLU A 173 -22.19 -14.57 11.05
CA GLU A 173 -21.87 -14.31 12.44
C GLU A 173 -22.30 -15.52 13.29
N VAL A 174 -21.46 -15.93 14.24
CA VAL A 174 -21.69 -17.13 15.03
C VAL A 174 -21.37 -16.92 16.51
N GLU A 175 -22.17 -17.55 17.36
CA GLU A 175 -21.96 -17.58 18.81
C GLU A 175 -20.86 -18.59 19.16
N ILE A 176 -19.64 -18.10 19.32
CA ILE A 176 -18.47 -18.87 19.76
C ILE A 176 -17.64 -18.02 20.73
N SER A 177 -16.93 -18.68 21.66
CA SER A 177 -16.06 -17.97 22.59
C SER A 177 -14.81 -17.45 21.90
N GLU A 178 -14.40 -16.23 22.26
CA GLU A 178 -13.11 -15.68 21.84
C GLU A 178 -11.94 -16.38 22.54
N VAL A 179 -10.85 -16.51 21.80
CA VAL A 179 -9.54 -16.93 22.31
C VAL A 179 -8.63 -15.71 22.34
N GLU A 180 -7.96 -15.49 23.47
CA GLU A 180 -7.01 -14.39 23.62
C GLU A 180 -5.83 -14.54 22.64
N PHE A 181 -5.57 -13.48 21.88
CA PHE A 181 -4.41 -13.42 21.00
C PHE A 181 -3.16 -13.05 21.79
N ASN A 182 -2.05 -13.76 21.55
CA ASN A 182 -0.77 -13.45 22.15
C ASN A 182 0.26 -12.99 21.09
N PRO A 183 0.59 -11.69 21.02
CA PRO A 183 1.52 -11.15 20.01
C PRO A 183 2.93 -11.72 20.13
N LYS A 184 3.32 -12.27 21.30
CA LYS A 184 4.65 -12.89 21.50
C LYS A 184 4.85 -14.17 20.70
N GLN A 185 3.78 -14.73 20.12
CA GLN A 185 3.84 -15.92 19.27
C GLN A 185 4.24 -15.59 17.83
N ILE A 186 4.03 -14.35 17.38
CA ILE A 186 4.47 -13.88 16.07
C ILE A 186 5.90 -13.37 16.21
N LYS A 187 6.78 -13.80 15.30
CA LYS A 187 8.19 -13.38 15.26
C LYS A 187 8.59 -13.05 13.84
N ALA A 188 9.44 -12.04 13.66
CA ALA A 188 10.02 -11.74 12.35
C ALA A 188 10.80 -12.92 11.80
N SER A 189 10.33 -13.40 10.65
CA SER A 189 11.04 -14.33 9.78
C SER A 189 11.89 -13.59 8.75
N LEU A 190 11.52 -12.35 8.41
CA LEU A 190 12.15 -11.52 7.40
C LEU A 190 12.51 -10.17 8.04
N LYS A 191 13.80 -9.84 8.01
CA LYS A 191 14.31 -8.52 8.32
C LYS A 191 15.07 -8.00 7.11
N LEU A 192 14.79 -6.77 6.70
CA LEU A 192 15.44 -6.15 5.55
C LEU A 192 16.83 -5.65 5.94
N ASP A 193 17.82 -6.03 5.14
CA ASP A 193 19.13 -5.42 5.21
C ASP A 193 19.14 -4.12 4.39
N THR A 194 19.84 -3.10 4.89
CA THR A 194 20.05 -1.88 4.12
C THR A 194 20.98 -2.15 2.95
N ILE A 195 20.53 -1.80 1.75
CA ILE A 195 21.35 -1.83 0.53
C ILE A 195 21.86 -0.42 0.27
N GLU A 196 23.18 -0.24 0.34
CA GLU A 196 23.81 1.04 0.02
C GLU A 196 23.85 1.25 -1.50
N ILE A 197 23.24 2.34 -1.97
CA ILE A 197 23.26 2.76 -3.38
C ILE A 197 24.24 3.92 -3.55
N LYS A 198 25.16 3.77 -4.50
CA LYS A 198 26.24 4.73 -4.78
C LYS A 198 26.09 5.39 -6.14
N SER A 199 25.60 4.62 -7.13
CA SER A 199 25.53 5.08 -8.52
C SER A 199 24.53 4.30 -9.35
N ILE A 200 24.16 4.86 -10.49
CA ILE A 200 23.28 4.27 -11.50
C ILE A 200 23.93 4.37 -12.88
N ASP A 201 23.71 3.36 -13.71
CA ASP A 201 24.14 3.30 -15.10
C ASP A 201 23.54 4.43 -15.93
N LYS A 202 24.41 5.16 -16.64
CA LYS A 202 24.01 6.29 -17.49
C LYS A 202 23.09 5.88 -18.64
N GLY A 203 23.29 4.70 -19.22
CA GLY A 203 22.44 4.18 -20.29
C GLY A 203 21.00 3.99 -19.82
N LEU A 204 20.81 3.35 -18.66
CA LEU A 204 19.50 3.20 -18.04
C LEU A 204 18.82 4.55 -17.78
N VAL A 205 19.57 5.53 -17.25
CA VAL A 205 19.03 6.87 -16.99
C VAL A 205 18.57 7.55 -18.28
N GLU A 206 19.38 7.50 -19.33
CA GLU A 206 19.05 8.09 -20.63
C GLU A 206 17.84 7.41 -21.27
N GLU A 207 17.73 6.08 -21.19
CA GLU A 207 16.56 5.34 -21.69
C GLU A 207 15.26 5.73 -20.98
N LEU A 208 15.28 5.84 -19.65
CA LEU A 208 14.12 6.26 -18.85
C LEU A 208 13.67 7.67 -19.19
N VAL A 209 14.61 8.62 -19.29
CA VAL A 209 14.30 10.01 -19.62
C VAL A 209 13.82 10.14 -21.06
N ASN A 210 14.46 9.47 -22.02
CA ASN A 210 14.00 9.45 -23.40
C ASN A 210 12.57 8.91 -23.50
N LYS A 211 12.26 7.84 -22.77
CA LYS A 211 10.91 7.27 -22.74
C LYS A 211 9.89 8.23 -22.14
N SER A 212 10.22 8.92 -21.05
CA SER A 212 9.35 9.92 -20.44
C SER A 212 9.08 11.09 -21.41
N MET A 213 10.10 11.50 -22.18
CA MET A 213 9.98 12.54 -23.19
C MET A 213 9.12 12.15 -24.42
N GLU A 214 8.96 10.86 -24.70
CA GLU A 214 8.16 10.35 -25.83
C GLU A 214 6.64 10.38 -25.57
N ILE A 215 6.21 10.36 -24.31
CA ILE A 215 4.79 10.12 -23.94
C ILE A 215 4.07 11.46 -23.80
N GLU A 216 4.21 12.10 -22.64
CA GLU A 216 3.63 13.40 -22.32
C GLU A 216 4.41 14.02 -21.16
N GLN A 217 4.49 15.35 -21.13
CA GLN A 217 5.18 16.05 -20.06
C GLN A 217 4.48 15.81 -18.72
N GLY A 218 5.24 15.31 -17.73
CA GLY A 218 4.72 15.02 -16.40
C GLY A 218 4.41 13.54 -16.17
N VAL A 219 4.40 12.72 -17.22
CA VAL A 219 4.27 11.27 -17.10
C VAL A 219 5.59 10.66 -16.62
N GLU A 220 5.51 9.90 -15.54
CA GLU A 220 6.64 9.15 -15.02
C GLU A 220 6.87 7.86 -15.80
N VAL A 221 8.12 7.44 -15.88
CA VAL A 221 8.51 6.13 -16.41
C VAL A 221 9.32 5.43 -15.35
N GLY A 222 9.01 4.17 -15.09
CA GLY A 222 9.64 3.37 -14.06
C GLY A 222 10.20 2.04 -14.57
N THR A 223 11.03 1.42 -13.75
CA THR A 223 11.50 0.05 -13.90
C THR A 223 12.01 -0.48 -12.56
N ILE A 224 12.15 -1.80 -12.45
CA ILE A 224 12.93 -2.43 -11.39
C ILE A 224 14.30 -2.79 -11.93
N ALA A 225 15.34 -2.28 -11.26
CA ALA A 225 16.73 -2.48 -11.61
C ALA A 225 17.44 -3.35 -10.57
N LYS A 226 18.60 -3.91 -10.93
CA LYS A 226 19.41 -4.74 -10.05
C LYS A 226 20.55 -3.93 -9.44
N VAL A 227 20.88 -4.20 -8.19
CA VAL A 227 22.03 -3.60 -7.49
C VAL A 227 23.18 -4.60 -7.49
N ILE A 228 24.36 -4.18 -7.96
CA ILE A 228 25.61 -4.93 -7.88
C ILE A 228 26.68 -4.02 -7.28
N ASP A 229 27.17 -4.36 -6.09
CA ASP A 229 28.19 -3.60 -5.36
C ASP A 229 27.87 -2.09 -5.20
N GLY A 230 26.58 -1.77 -5.04
CA GLY A 230 26.07 -0.41 -4.91
C GLY A 230 25.95 0.38 -6.23
N HIS A 231 26.15 -0.29 -7.36
CA HIS A 231 25.87 0.24 -8.70
C HIS A 231 24.60 -0.37 -9.28
N VAL A 232 23.73 0.46 -9.85
CA VAL A 232 22.42 0.08 -10.35
C VAL A 232 22.47 -0.15 -11.86
N LEU A 233 22.06 -1.34 -12.28
CA LEU A 233 22.04 -1.80 -13.66
C LEU A 233 20.64 -2.19 -14.09
N ARG A 234 20.32 -1.99 -15.36
CA ARG A 234 19.03 -2.40 -15.93
C ARG A 234 18.80 -3.90 -15.72
N ALA A 235 17.58 -4.24 -15.30
CA ALA A 235 17.15 -5.62 -15.13
C ALA A 235 15.73 -5.85 -15.66
N GLY A 236 14.81 -4.90 -15.44
CA GLY A 236 13.47 -4.91 -16.00
C GLY A 236 13.31 -4.14 -17.32
N GLU A 237 12.11 -4.25 -17.87
CA GLU A 237 11.61 -3.41 -18.95
C GLU A 237 11.22 -2.01 -18.44
N LEU A 238 11.05 -1.05 -19.34
CA LEU A 238 10.57 0.28 -18.95
C LEU A 238 9.05 0.27 -19.02
N VAL A 239 8.41 0.75 -17.96
CA VAL A 239 6.95 0.87 -17.89
C VAL A 239 6.54 2.31 -17.71
N THR A 240 5.43 2.67 -18.34
CA THR A 240 4.84 3.99 -18.22
C THR A 240 3.97 4.05 -16.96
N GLY A 241 4.14 5.11 -16.17
CA GLY A 241 3.30 5.48 -15.06
C GLY A 241 2.29 6.56 -15.42
N GLY A 242 1.69 7.16 -14.41
CA GLY A 242 0.82 8.33 -14.53
C GLY A 242 1.56 9.64 -14.27
N ILE A 243 0.79 10.70 -14.01
CA ILE A 243 1.34 12.00 -13.60
C ILE A 243 1.68 11.93 -12.12
N GLY A 244 2.98 11.87 -11.79
CA GLY A 244 3.48 11.86 -10.42
C GLY A 244 3.46 10.50 -9.72
N TYR A 245 3.30 9.38 -10.45
CA TYR A 245 3.39 8.04 -9.88
C TYR A 245 3.60 6.96 -10.95
N VAL A 246 4.11 5.79 -10.55
CA VAL A 246 4.08 4.55 -11.36
C VAL A 246 3.25 3.51 -10.60
N PRO A 247 2.17 2.94 -11.19
CA PRO A 247 1.36 1.94 -10.51
C PRO A 247 2.17 0.72 -10.06
N SER A 248 1.87 0.18 -8.89
CA SER A 248 2.72 -0.82 -8.24
C SER A 248 2.76 -2.17 -8.97
N ARG A 249 1.62 -2.63 -9.51
CA ARG A 249 1.59 -3.89 -10.26
C ARG A 249 2.25 -3.68 -11.62
N LYS A 250 1.98 -2.55 -12.29
CA LYS A 250 2.67 -2.15 -13.53
C LYS A 250 4.19 -2.06 -13.36
N LEU A 251 4.67 -1.51 -12.25
CA LEU A 251 6.09 -1.48 -11.94
C LEU A 251 6.65 -2.89 -11.76
N SER A 252 5.97 -3.75 -11.02
CA SER A 252 6.44 -5.12 -10.80
C SER A 252 6.45 -5.99 -12.07
N SER A 253 5.52 -5.74 -13.01
CA SER A 253 5.48 -6.43 -14.30
C SER A 253 6.66 -6.09 -15.22
N SER A 254 7.39 -5.00 -14.91
CA SER A 254 8.64 -4.70 -15.59
C SER A 254 9.72 -5.77 -15.37
N TYR A 255 9.65 -6.52 -14.26
CA TYR A 255 10.71 -7.44 -13.84
C TYR A 255 10.35 -8.91 -14.00
N THR A 256 9.09 -9.26 -13.78
CA THR A 256 8.62 -10.65 -13.77
C THR A 256 7.16 -10.75 -14.19
N ASP A 257 6.71 -11.95 -14.55
CA ASP A 257 5.30 -12.21 -14.83
C ASP A 257 4.50 -12.14 -13.53
N ILE A 258 3.44 -11.33 -13.53
CA ILE A 258 2.58 -11.08 -12.36
C ILE A 258 1.20 -11.72 -12.50
N THR A 259 0.95 -12.44 -13.60
CA THR A 259 -0.34 -13.03 -13.94
C THR A 259 -0.83 -13.96 -12.83
N GLY A 260 -1.99 -13.64 -12.27
CA GLY A 260 -2.64 -14.41 -11.22
C GLY A 260 -1.93 -14.38 -9.86
N ILE A 261 -0.93 -13.50 -9.67
CA ILE A 261 -0.13 -13.40 -8.45
C ILE A 261 -0.38 -12.05 -7.78
N SER A 262 -0.52 -12.07 -6.45
CA SER A 262 -0.73 -10.85 -5.66
C SER A 262 0.53 -10.00 -5.57
N SER A 263 0.39 -8.68 -5.37
CA SER A 263 1.53 -7.77 -5.19
C SER A 263 2.45 -8.23 -4.06
N LEU A 264 1.89 -8.66 -2.92
CA LEU A 264 2.69 -9.21 -1.82
C LEU A 264 3.60 -10.35 -2.30
N GLU A 265 3.03 -11.33 -3.00
CA GLU A 265 3.78 -12.49 -3.44
C GLU A 265 4.85 -12.12 -4.47
N VAL A 266 4.54 -11.22 -5.40
CA VAL A 266 5.51 -10.71 -6.38
C VAL A 266 6.71 -10.05 -5.68
N TYR A 267 6.48 -9.09 -4.77
CA TYR A 267 7.55 -8.35 -4.09
C TYR A 267 8.28 -9.15 -3.00
N SER A 268 7.63 -10.17 -2.40
CA SER A 268 8.24 -11.00 -1.34
C SER A 268 8.97 -12.24 -1.86
N LYS A 269 8.55 -12.82 -2.99
CA LYS A 269 9.08 -14.10 -3.48
C LYS A 269 9.72 -14.05 -4.87
N HIS A 270 9.26 -13.17 -5.75
CA HIS A 270 9.66 -13.18 -7.17
C HIS A 270 10.65 -12.07 -7.53
N ILE A 271 10.56 -10.92 -6.88
CA ILE A 271 11.53 -9.83 -7.01
C ILE A 271 12.60 -10.01 -5.92
N PRO A 272 13.88 -10.23 -6.27
CA PRO A 272 14.95 -10.35 -5.29
C PRO A 272 15.11 -9.09 -4.42
N LEU A 273 15.60 -9.25 -3.18
CA LEU A 273 15.85 -8.12 -2.27
C LEU A 273 16.95 -7.19 -2.79
N ASP A 274 17.91 -7.69 -3.59
CA ASP A 274 19.01 -6.93 -4.21
C ASP A 274 18.59 -6.10 -5.43
N THR A 275 17.34 -5.62 -5.44
CA THR A 275 16.77 -4.77 -6.49
C THR A 275 16.42 -3.37 -5.96
N VAL A 276 16.17 -2.45 -6.88
CA VAL A 276 15.84 -1.05 -6.61
C VAL A 276 14.77 -0.59 -7.58
N ILE A 277 13.82 0.19 -7.09
CA ILE A 277 12.82 0.86 -7.92
C ILE A 277 13.47 2.10 -8.52
N VAL A 278 13.35 2.30 -9.82
CA VAL A 278 13.87 3.48 -10.50
C VAL A 278 12.74 4.13 -11.28
N HIS A 279 12.54 5.43 -11.12
CA HIS A 279 11.54 6.19 -11.89
C HIS A 279 12.03 7.60 -12.25
N THR A 280 11.37 8.22 -13.22
CA THR A 280 11.62 9.62 -13.59
C THR A 280 10.79 10.57 -12.74
N HIS A 281 11.36 11.74 -12.41
CA HIS A 281 10.68 12.90 -11.82
C HIS A 281 10.73 14.08 -12.82
N PRO A 282 9.77 14.17 -13.75
CA PRO A 282 9.70 15.27 -14.71
C PRO A 282 9.56 16.62 -14.00
N GLY A 283 10.39 17.60 -14.40
CA GLY A 283 10.41 18.95 -13.82
C GLY A 283 11.30 19.11 -12.58
N GLY A 284 11.58 18.04 -11.85
CA GLY A 284 12.37 18.05 -10.61
C GLY A 284 13.86 17.78 -10.80
N THR A 285 14.59 17.71 -9.67
CA THR A 285 16.01 17.28 -9.60
C THR A 285 16.15 15.83 -9.14
N GLY A 286 15.03 15.11 -9.01
CA GLY A 286 14.98 13.77 -8.43
C GLY A 286 14.91 13.76 -6.91
N VAL A 287 14.61 14.89 -6.26
CA VAL A 287 14.28 14.91 -4.82
C VAL A 287 12.90 14.31 -4.64
N MET A 288 12.79 13.40 -3.67
CA MET A 288 11.58 12.63 -3.36
C MET A 288 10.87 13.15 -2.12
N HIS A 289 9.58 12.84 -2.02
CA HIS A 289 8.70 13.15 -0.89
C HIS A 289 8.25 11.89 -0.16
N SER A 290 7.40 12.04 0.87
CA SER A 290 6.88 10.93 1.69
C SER A 290 6.25 9.82 0.85
N GLY A 291 5.51 10.17 -0.21
CA GLY A 291 4.89 9.20 -1.11
C GLY A 291 5.88 8.21 -1.74
N ASP A 292 7.09 8.64 -2.09
CA ASP A 292 8.11 7.75 -2.66
C ASP A 292 8.70 6.82 -1.60
N ALA A 293 8.92 7.38 -0.40
CA ALA A 293 9.44 6.64 0.74
C ALA A 293 8.46 5.55 1.21
N GLU A 294 7.17 5.87 1.23
CA GLU A 294 6.08 4.95 1.55
C GLU A 294 5.92 3.89 0.48
N ASN A 295 5.82 4.27 -0.81
CA ASN A 295 5.53 3.36 -1.91
C ASN A 295 6.76 2.63 -2.49
N GLY A 296 7.94 2.79 -1.89
CA GLY A 296 9.15 2.06 -2.27
C GLY A 296 9.75 1.30 -1.08
N PRO A 297 10.64 1.93 -0.30
CA PRO A 297 11.40 1.25 0.74
C PRO A 297 10.56 0.80 1.92
N ASP A 298 9.47 1.50 2.24
CA ASP A 298 8.61 1.09 3.35
C ASP A 298 7.64 -0.03 2.95
N LEU A 299 6.82 0.15 1.90
CA LEU A 299 5.80 -0.80 1.48
C LEU A 299 6.35 -2.05 0.79
N PHE A 300 7.34 -1.89 -0.09
CA PHE A 300 7.88 -2.99 -0.91
C PHE A 300 9.27 -3.45 -0.48
N GLY A 301 9.88 -2.78 0.51
CA GLY A 301 11.18 -3.17 1.03
C GLY A 301 12.30 -3.04 0.02
N ARG A 302 12.21 -2.09 -0.92
CA ARG A 302 13.25 -1.81 -1.93
C ARG A 302 13.64 -0.35 -1.89
N PRO A 303 14.94 0.00 -2.00
CA PRO A 303 15.31 1.38 -2.26
C PRO A 303 14.58 1.93 -3.49
N ILE A 304 14.38 3.24 -3.53
CA ILE A 304 13.74 3.94 -4.64
C ILE A 304 14.66 5.06 -5.13
N ILE A 305 14.82 5.17 -6.45
CA ILE A 305 15.63 6.18 -7.14
C ILE A 305 14.72 7.03 -8.01
N ALA A 306 14.79 8.34 -7.83
CA ALA A 306 14.15 9.31 -8.71
C ALA A 306 15.18 10.03 -9.58
N ILE A 307 14.92 10.05 -10.89
CA ILE A 307 15.74 10.72 -11.91
C ILE A 307 15.06 12.03 -12.31
N GLY A 308 15.62 13.17 -11.89
CA GLY A 308 15.11 14.47 -12.27
C GLY A 308 15.54 14.87 -13.68
N HIS A 309 14.60 15.33 -14.50
CA HIS A 309 14.91 15.96 -15.79
C HIS A 309 14.00 17.16 -16.08
N ASP A 310 14.42 18.06 -16.97
CA ASP A 310 13.59 19.18 -17.42
C ASP A 310 12.69 18.81 -18.63
N GLN A 311 11.92 19.80 -19.09
CA GLN A 311 11.04 19.70 -20.27
C GLN A 311 11.78 19.45 -21.59
N LYS A 312 13.10 19.53 -21.62
CA LYS A 312 13.95 19.24 -22.77
C LYS A 312 14.66 17.89 -22.64
N GLY A 313 14.33 17.11 -21.61
CA GLY A 313 14.99 15.85 -21.28
C GLY A 313 16.40 16.04 -20.70
N GLN A 314 16.79 17.24 -20.28
CA GLN A 314 18.08 17.44 -19.64
C GLN A 314 18.03 16.90 -18.22
N ILE A 315 18.86 15.88 -17.95
CA ILE A 315 19.00 15.26 -16.64
C ILE A 315 19.59 16.29 -15.66
N LYS A 316 18.90 16.52 -14.54
CA LYS A 316 19.31 17.43 -13.46
C LYS A 316 19.98 16.73 -12.29
N GLY A 317 19.72 15.44 -12.12
CA GLY A 317 20.29 14.63 -11.03
C GLY A 317 19.52 13.34 -10.79
N ALA A 318 20.06 12.51 -9.91
CA ALA A 318 19.40 11.32 -9.39
C ALA A 318 19.61 11.26 -7.88
N THR A 319 18.55 10.92 -7.14
CA THR A 319 18.66 10.67 -5.69
C THR A 319 18.03 9.33 -5.34
N VAL A 320 18.38 8.80 -4.17
CA VAL A 320 17.89 7.54 -3.63
C VAL A 320 17.32 7.73 -2.23
N ILE A 321 16.25 7.02 -1.90
CA ILE A 321 15.85 6.71 -0.52
C ILE A 321 16.10 5.22 -0.30
N GLU A 322 16.97 4.91 0.65
CA GLU A 322 17.34 3.54 1.03
C GLU A 322 16.38 3.01 2.13
N VAL A 323 16.26 1.69 2.22
CA VAL A 323 15.49 1.05 3.30
C VAL A 323 16.17 1.32 4.64
N SER A 324 15.43 1.87 5.61
CA SER A 324 15.94 2.16 6.94
C SER A 324 14.84 2.21 8.01
N ASP A 325 15.21 1.90 9.26
CA ASP A 325 14.35 2.03 10.44
C ASP A 325 13.82 3.46 10.65
N LYS A 326 14.48 4.48 10.08
CA LYS A 326 14.02 5.88 10.15
C LYS A 326 12.67 6.06 9.47
N LEU A 327 12.36 5.28 8.42
CA LEU A 327 11.06 5.31 7.74
C LEU A 327 9.93 4.91 8.68
N ALA A 328 10.09 3.79 9.39
CA ALA A 328 9.10 3.32 10.36
C ALA A 328 8.86 4.34 11.50
N LYS A 329 9.93 5.04 11.93
CA LYS A 329 9.84 6.09 12.94
C LYS A 329 9.08 7.31 12.45
N LEU A 330 9.41 7.81 11.26
CA LEU A 330 8.73 8.96 10.67
C LEU A 330 7.25 8.68 10.45
N ASP A 331 6.89 7.49 9.95
CA ASP A 331 5.47 7.13 9.78
C ASP A 331 4.76 6.99 11.14
N GLY A 332 5.41 6.41 12.14
CA GLY A 332 4.88 6.34 13.50
C GLY A 332 4.59 7.73 14.11
N GLU A 333 5.54 8.66 13.96
CA GLU A 333 5.40 10.05 14.40
C GLU A 333 4.30 10.78 13.62
N TYR A 334 4.20 10.57 12.31
CA TYR A 334 3.17 11.16 11.46
C TYR A 334 1.78 10.65 11.87
N SER A 335 1.66 9.33 12.04
CA SER A 335 0.41 8.69 12.43
C SER A 335 -0.06 9.11 13.82
N TYR A 336 0.86 9.36 14.75
CA TYR A 336 0.56 9.96 16.05
C TYR A 336 0.07 11.40 15.89
N ALA A 337 0.80 12.23 15.15
CA ALA A 337 0.41 13.63 14.93
C ALA A 337 -0.98 13.72 14.26
N ASN A 338 -1.28 12.84 13.31
CA ASN A 338 -2.57 12.79 12.63
C ASN A 338 -3.71 12.39 13.58
N ASP A 339 -3.51 11.39 14.45
CA ASP A 339 -4.53 11.02 15.44
C ASP A 339 -4.82 12.18 16.40
N MET A 340 -3.75 12.79 16.92
CA MET A 340 -3.88 13.90 17.85
C MET A 340 -4.48 15.16 17.18
N TYR A 341 -4.24 15.35 15.88
CA TYR A 341 -4.91 16.37 15.07
C TYR A 341 -6.43 16.11 15.01
N SER A 342 -6.85 14.88 14.72
CA SER A 342 -8.28 14.51 14.66
C SER A 342 -8.99 14.53 16.03
N GLU A 343 -8.24 14.56 17.13
CA GLU A 343 -8.74 14.65 18.51
C GLU A 343 -8.53 16.03 19.15
N ALA A 344 -7.96 17.01 18.43
CA ALA A 344 -7.69 18.33 18.96
C ALA A 344 -8.99 19.06 19.38
N GLU A 345 -9.04 19.56 20.61
CA GLU A 345 -10.21 20.31 21.13
C GLU A 345 -10.03 21.83 20.97
N THR A 346 -8.81 22.28 20.65
CA THR A 346 -8.46 23.69 20.53
C THR A 346 -7.68 23.98 19.25
N VAL A 347 -7.78 25.23 18.77
CA VAL A 347 -7.04 25.70 17.58
C VAL A 347 -5.52 25.59 17.79
N ASP A 348 -5.03 25.85 19.00
CA ASP A 348 -3.60 25.77 19.31
C ASP A 348 -3.07 24.33 19.25
N GLU A 349 -3.85 23.35 19.71
CA GLU A 349 -3.54 21.93 19.57
C GLU A 349 -3.55 21.50 18.09
N GLU A 350 -4.56 21.93 17.34
CA GLU A 350 -4.65 21.65 15.91
C GLU A 350 -3.42 22.18 15.15
N ILE A 351 -3.05 23.44 15.40
CA ILE A 351 -1.87 24.08 14.81
C ILE A 351 -0.59 23.32 15.17
N LYS A 352 -0.44 22.91 16.44
CA LYS A 352 0.72 22.14 16.91
C LYS A 352 0.89 20.84 16.11
N TYR A 353 -0.16 20.03 16.01
CA TYR A 353 -0.06 18.73 15.33
C TYR A 353 0.06 18.86 13.81
N ARG A 354 -0.58 19.87 13.21
CA ARG A 354 -0.35 20.19 11.79
C ARG A 354 1.09 20.61 11.50
N ASN A 355 1.68 21.46 12.35
CA ASN A 355 3.09 21.84 12.20
C ASN A 355 4.03 20.65 12.37
N MET A 356 3.72 19.74 13.30
CA MET A 356 4.48 18.50 13.47
C MET A 356 4.46 17.64 12.20
N MET A 357 3.30 17.43 11.56
CA MET A 357 3.21 16.72 10.28
C MET A 357 4.07 17.39 9.19
N HIS A 358 4.01 18.72 9.06
CA HIS A 358 4.83 19.45 8.11
C HIS A 358 6.34 19.33 8.36
N ASP A 359 6.77 19.23 9.62
CA ASP A 359 8.18 19.03 9.95
C ASP A 359 8.64 17.60 9.63
N ILE A 360 7.76 16.61 9.79
CA ILE A 360 8.01 15.22 9.37
C ILE A 360 8.13 15.11 7.85
N ASP A 361 7.29 15.80 7.07
CA ASP A 361 7.40 15.84 5.60
C ASP A 361 8.76 16.38 5.13
N LYS A 362 9.31 17.37 5.85
CA LYS A 362 10.67 17.88 5.58
C LYS A 362 11.74 16.84 5.89
N GLU A 363 11.54 16.01 6.92
CA GLU A 363 12.46 14.92 7.24
C GLU A 363 12.45 13.83 6.17
N TYR A 364 11.29 13.50 5.58
CA TYR A 364 11.22 12.60 4.41
C TYR A 364 12.04 13.15 3.23
N THR A 365 11.91 14.45 2.94
CA THR A 365 12.70 15.10 1.89
C THR A 365 14.21 14.96 2.14
N LYS A 366 14.65 15.04 3.40
CA LYS A 366 16.07 14.89 3.79
C LYS A 366 16.60 13.47 3.65
N LEU A 367 15.74 12.46 3.45
CA LEU A 367 16.18 11.10 3.16
C LEU A 367 16.74 10.96 1.73
N SER A 368 16.40 11.88 0.83
CA SER A 368 16.89 11.88 -0.56
C SER A 368 18.41 12.08 -0.58
N LYS A 369 19.15 11.00 -0.85
CA LYS A 369 20.61 10.99 -0.97
C LYS A 369 21.02 11.09 -2.44
N PRO A 370 21.86 12.06 -2.84
CA PRO A 370 22.33 12.14 -4.23
C PRO A 370 23.24 10.95 -4.58
N ILE A 371 23.10 10.42 -5.79
CA ILE A 371 23.93 9.33 -6.33
C ILE A 371 24.62 9.75 -7.63
N LYS A 372 25.68 9.04 -8.01
CA LYS A 372 26.39 9.31 -9.27
C LYS A 372 25.68 8.65 -10.45
N ILE A 373 25.70 9.32 -11.60
CA ILE A 373 25.33 8.73 -12.89
C ILE A 373 26.64 8.41 -13.61
N LEU A 374 26.92 7.13 -13.87
CA LEU A 374 28.21 6.65 -14.37
C LEU A 374 28.10 6.00 -15.74
#